data_AF-A0A645DTZ9-F1
#
_entry.id   AF-A0A645DTZ9-F1
#
_cell.length_a   1.000
_cell.length_b   1.000
_cell.length_c   1.000
_cell.angle_alpha   90.00
_cell.angle_beta   90.00
_cell.angle_gamma   90.00
#
_symmetry.space_group_name_H-M   'P 1'
#
loop_
_entity.id
_entity.type
_entity.pdbx_description
1 polymer ?
#
loop_
_entity_poly.entity_id
_entity_poly.type
_entity_poly.pdbx_seq_one_letter_code
_entity_poly.pdbx_strand_id
1 'polypeptide(L)'
;MFLKYEKEIKDLNCVGQYNVDNSRYIKIALRKYEKNEIDSLIQYPCTTFKILIFLSCSRMNGNIYSTKSETFWADDAINMLARISNKSGGYYNDKEVWDYLCKVERGKVSNKMRFAIYERDNFICRRCGWNGRNAKNGLEIDHIVPISKGGKSTPDNLQTLCHKCNKLKGSD
;
A
#
# COMPACT_ATOMS: atom_id res chain seq x y z
N MET A 1 -3.94 -18.15 16.58
CA MET A 1 -4.38 -17.75 17.93
C MET A 1 -5.61 -16.85 17.85
N PHE A 2 -5.55 -15.70 17.18
CA PHE A 2 -6.71 -14.80 16.99
C PHE A 2 -7.91 -15.44 16.27
N LEU A 3 -7.72 -16.13 15.14
CA LEU A 3 -8.81 -16.82 14.42
C LEU A 3 -9.52 -17.90 15.26
N LYS A 4 -8.78 -18.54 16.17
CA LYS A 4 -9.34 -19.52 17.11
C LYS A 4 -10.23 -18.81 18.14
N TYR A 5 -9.74 -17.71 18.71
CA TYR A 5 -10.48 -16.85 19.62
C TYR A 5 -11.75 -16.26 18.95
N GLU A 6 -11.66 -15.73 17.72
CA GLU A 6 -12.83 -15.23 16.99
C GLU A 6 -13.91 -16.30 16.77
N LYS A 7 -13.50 -17.53 16.47
CA LYS A 7 -14.41 -18.66 16.32
C LYS A 7 -15.09 -18.99 17.66
N GLU A 8 -14.31 -19.10 18.74
CA GLU A 8 -14.82 -19.35 20.08
C GLU A 8 -15.82 -18.27 20.54
N ILE A 9 -15.55 -17.00 20.26
CA ILE A 9 -16.47 -15.88 20.56
C ILE A 9 -17.75 -15.93 19.72
N LYS A 10 -17.65 -16.32 18.43
CA LYS A 10 -18.85 -16.52 17.59
C LYS A 10 -19.73 -17.65 18.13
N ASP A 11 -19.11 -18.75 18.53
CA ASP A 11 -19.81 -19.92 19.06
C ASP A 11 -20.46 -19.61 20.44
N LEU A 12 -19.81 -18.79 21.28
CA LEU A 12 -20.35 -18.32 22.57
C LEU A 12 -21.53 -17.33 22.43
N ASN A 13 -21.65 -16.62 21.31
CA ASN A 13 -22.73 -15.64 21.09
C ASN A 13 -24.10 -16.26 20.73
N CYS A 14 -24.23 -17.59 20.70
CA CYS A 14 -25.49 -18.29 20.49
C CYS A 14 -26.38 -18.32 21.76
N VAL A 15 -26.78 -17.16 22.25
CA VAL A 15 -27.56 -17.00 23.49
C VAL A 15 -29.02 -17.42 23.31
N GLY A 16 -29.62 -18.08 24.31
CA GLY A 16 -31.06 -18.31 24.33
C GLY A 16 -31.55 -19.63 23.72
N GLN A 17 -30.65 -20.60 23.54
CA GLN A 17 -31.03 -21.98 23.19
C GLN A 17 -31.34 -22.77 24.46
N TYR A 18 -32.61 -22.79 24.86
CA TYR A 18 -33.07 -23.50 26.06
C TYR A 18 -33.82 -24.77 25.66
N ASN A 19 -33.40 -25.92 26.19
CA ASN A 19 -34.03 -27.23 25.94
C ASN A 19 -35.38 -27.43 26.66
N VAL A 20 -35.90 -26.39 27.30
CA VAL A 20 -37.12 -26.42 28.11
C VAL A 20 -38.03 -25.28 27.70
N ASP A 21 -39.33 -25.57 27.61
CA ASP A 21 -40.31 -24.56 27.22
C ASP A 21 -40.65 -23.65 28.41
N ASN A 22 -39.86 -22.58 28.52
CA ASN A 22 -39.96 -21.61 29.59
C ASN A 22 -40.94 -20.47 29.26
N SER A 23 -41.59 -19.92 30.30
CA SER A 23 -42.41 -18.71 30.15
C SER A 23 -41.57 -17.53 29.64
N ARG A 24 -42.21 -16.58 28.97
CA ARG A 24 -41.53 -15.39 28.40
C ARG A 24 -40.68 -14.65 29.44
N TYR A 25 -41.18 -14.53 30.66
CA TYR A 25 -40.48 -13.85 31.76
C TYR A 25 -39.20 -14.57 32.18
N ILE A 26 -39.25 -15.90 32.28
CA ILE A 26 -38.10 -16.74 32.61
C ILE A 26 -37.05 -16.69 31.50
N LYS A 27 -37.46 -16.74 30.22
CA LYS A 27 -36.55 -16.63 29.06
C LYS A 27 -35.77 -15.29 29.06
N ILE A 28 -36.40 -14.19 29.48
CA ILE A 28 -35.73 -12.87 29.59
C ILE A 28 -34.69 -12.88 30.72
N ALA A 29 -35.03 -13.43 31.88
CA ALA A 29 -34.11 -13.53 33.01
C ALA A 29 -32.90 -14.42 32.68
N LEU A 30 -33.14 -15.60 32.07
CA LEU A 30 -32.08 -16.53 31.65
C LEU A 30 -31.12 -15.88 30.65
N ARG A 31 -31.65 -15.16 29.64
CA ARG A 31 -30.80 -14.43 28.68
C ARG A 31 -29.89 -13.40 29.34
N LYS A 32 -30.38 -12.74 30.39
CA LYS A 32 -29.58 -11.75 31.14
C LYS A 32 -28.45 -12.43 31.91
N TYR A 33 -28.72 -13.55 32.58
CA TYR A 33 -27.68 -14.33 33.28
C TYR A 33 -26.65 -14.91 32.31
N GLU A 34 -27.13 -15.54 31.22
CA GLU A 34 -26.27 -16.13 30.19
C GLU A 34 -25.35 -15.08 29.57
N LYS A 35 -25.89 -13.87 29.29
CA LYS A 35 -25.08 -12.75 28.82
C LYS A 35 -24.02 -12.32 29.83
N ASN A 36 -24.38 -12.19 31.12
CA ASN A 36 -23.41 -11.82 32.16
C ASN A 36 -22.30 -12.86 32.33
N GLU A 37 -22.64 -14.15 32.28
CA GLU A 37 -21.65 -15.24 32.35
C GLU A 37 -20.73 -15.22 31.12
N ILE A 38 -21.28 -15.10 29.91
CA ILE A 38 -20.50 -14.96 28.67
C ILE A 38 -19.58 -13.74 28.76
N ASP A 39 -20.10 -12.57 29.15
CA ASP A 39 -19.32 -11.33 29.29
C ASP A 39 -18.16 -11.50 30.30
N SER A 40 -18.31 -12.35 31.31
CA SER A 40 -17.23 -12.66 32.28
C SER A 40 -16.15 -13.60 31.73
N LEU A 41 -16.48 -14.42 30.72
CA LEU A 41 -15.58 -15.36 30.06
C LEU A 41 -14.83 -14.71 28.88
N ILE A 42 -15.36 -13.62 28.31
CA ILE A 42 -14.73 -12.89 27.21
C ILE A 42 -13.43 -12.25 27.71
N GLN A 43 -12.29 -12.71 27.18
CA GLN A 43 -11.00 -12.06 27.38
C GLN A 43 -10.79 -10.99 26.33
N TYR A 44 -10.57 -9.73 26.70
CA TYR A 44 -10.23 -8.69 25.73
C TYR A 44 -8.76 -8.82 25.32
N PRO A 45 -8.43 -9.35 24.13
CA PRO A 45 -7.04 -9.45 23.71
C PRO A 45 -6.46 -8.04 23.60
N CYS A 46 -5.17 -7.89 23.93
CA CYS A 46 -4.49 -6.62 23.72
C CYS A 46 -4.44 -6.32 22.21
N THR A 47 -5.28 -5.39 21.77
CA THR A 47 -5.33 -4.91 20.37
C THR A 47 -4.45 -3.68 20.16
N THR A 48 -3.89 -3.12 21.22
CA THR A 48 -2.99 -1.97 21.15
C THR A 48 -1.59 -2.45 20.80
N PHE A 49 -1.13 -2.09 19.62
CA PHE A 49 0.24 -2.32 19.17
C PHE A 49 0.87 -1.01 18.71
N LYS A 50 2.20 -1.03 18.63
CA LYS A 50 2.98 0.00 17.96
C LYS A 50 3.87 -0.64 16.92
N ILE A 51 3.95 -0.01 15.75
CA ILE A 51 4.85 -0.38 14.66
C ILE A 51 6.05 0.56 14.76
N LEU A 52 7.24 0.00 14.94
CA LEU A 52 8.49 0.76 14.90
C LEU A 52 9.17 0.49 13.54
N ILE A 53 9.24 1.53 12.70
CA ILE A 53 9.88 1.44 11.39
C ILE A 53 11.28 2.00 11.50
N PHE A 54 12.27 1.26 10.98
CA PHE A 54 13.64 1.71 10.83
C PHE A 54 14.00 1.83 9.35
N LEU A 55 14.61 2.95 8.96
CA LEU A 55 15.23 3.12 7.66
C LEU A 55 16.72 3.33 7.86
N SER A 56 17.51 2.36 7.41
CA SER A 56 18.97 2.39 7.48
C SER A 56 19.58 2.67 6.11
N CYS A 57 20.59 3.52 6.08
CA CYS A 57 21.40 3.80 4.92
C CYS A 57 22.76 3.12 5.06
N SER A 58 23.09 2.26 4.11
CA SER A 58 24.33 1.50 4.07
C SER A 58 25.21 1.92 2.90
N ARG A 59 26.53 1.80 3.11
CA ARG A 59 27.52 1.84 2.05
C ARG A 59 27.43 0.57 1.21
N MET A 60 28.06 0.55 0.04
CA MET A 60 28.10 -0.64 -0.83
C MET A 60 28.72 -1.87 -0.15
N ASN A 61 29.57 -1.67 0.86
CA ASN A 61 30.16 -2.75 1.65
C ASN A 61 29.25 -3.25 2.79
N GLY A 62 28.01 -2.79 2.87
CA GLY A 62 27.04 -3.17 3.89
C GLY A 62 27.10 -2.34 5.18
N ASN A 63 28.13 -1.51 5.38
CA ASN A 63 28.26 -0.70 6.60
C ASN A 63 27.17 0.37 6.66
N ILE A 64 26.30 0.26 7.67
CA ILE A 64 25.26 1.26 7.95
C ILE A 64 25.93 2.50 8.55
N TYR A 65 25.67 3.68 7.97
CA TYR A 65 26.24 4.95 8.43
C TYR A 65 25.17 5.94 8.91
N SER A 66 23.90 5.66 8.66
CA SER A 66 22.78 6.47 9.13
C SER A 66 21.56 5.59 9.30
N THR A 67 20.80 5.83 10.36
CA THR A 67 19.50 5.19 10.57
C THR A 67 18.54 6.25 11.08
N LYS A 68 17.30 6.23 10.58
CA LYS A 68 16.18 6.96 11.17
C LYS A 68 15.10 5.97 11.58
N SER A 69 14.31 6.33 12.56
CA SER A 69 13.16 5.51 12.98
C SER A 69 11.97 6.36 13.36
N GLU A 70 10.80 5.75 13.28
CA GLU A 70 9.53 6.37 13.63
C GLU A 70 8.58 5.31 14.18
N THR A 71 7.78 5.71 15.16
CA THR A 71 6.80 4.82 15.82
C THR A 71 5.40 5.23 15.39
N PHE A 72 4.60 4.25 14.99
CA PHE A 72 3.20 4.42 14.62
C PHE A 72 2.34 3.57 15.55
N TRP A 73 1.29 4.12 16.10
CA TRP A 73 0.33 3.39 16.93
C TRP A 73 -0.75 2.73 16.08
N ALA A 74 -1.56 1.89 16.71
CA ALA A 74 -2.69 1.23 16.04
C ALA A 74 -3.61 2.24 15.33
N ASP A 75 -3.91 3.38 15.97
CA ASP A 75 -4.75 4.42 15.38
C ASP A 75 -4.12 5.08 14.14
N ASP A 76 -2.80 5.31 14.17
CA ASP A 76 -2.07 5.83 13.00
C ASP A 76 -2.17 4.86 11.82
N ALA A 77 -2.01 3.56 12.09
CA ALA A 77 -2.14 2.52 11.08
C ALA A 77 -3.56 2.44 10.51
N ILE A 78 -4.59 2.51 11.36
CA ILE A 78 -6.00 2.50 10.94
C ILE A 78 -6.31 3.73 10.08
N ASN A 79 -5.89 4.92 10.51
CA ASN A 79 -6.07 6.16 9.75
C ASN A 79 -5.35 6.09 8.39
N MET A 80 -4.11 5.58 8.36
CA MET A 80 -3.35 5.37 7.12
C MET A 80 -4.08 4.40 6.18
N LEU A 81 -4.60 3.28 6.71
CA LEU A 81 -5.35 2.29 5.92
C LEU A 81 -6.63 2.89 5.33
N ALA A 82 -7.36 3.70 6.10
CA ALA A 82 -8.55 4.39 5.61
C ALA A 82 -8.24 5.35 4.46
N ARG A 83 -7.12 6.09 4.55
CA ARG A 83 -6.64 6.97 3.47
C ARG A 83 -6.27 6.18 2.21
N ILE A 84 -5.57 5.06 2.37
CA ILE A 84 -5.14 4.18 1.26
C ILE A 84 -6.32 3.44 0.62
N SER A 85 -7.37 3.10 1.39
CA SER A 85 -8.55 2.40 0.88
C SER A 85 -9.54 3.34 0.18
N ASN A 86 -9.47 4.65 0.44
CA ASN A 86 -10.29 5.66 -0.22
C ASN A 86 -9.90 5.90 -1.69
N LYS A 87 -10.53 5.13 -2.58
CA LYS A 87 -10.24 5.13 -4.02
C LYS A 87 -11.50 5.34 -4.86
N SER A 88 -11.31 5.95 -6.02
CA SER A 88 -12.32 6.08 -7.08
C SER A 88 -11.77 5.45 -8.35
N GLY A 89 -12.23 4.22 -8.66
CA GLY A 89 -11.67 3.44 -9.77
C GLY A 89 -10.17 3.17 -9.57
N GLY A 90 -9.34 3.59 -10.53
CA GLY A 90 -7.88 3.43 -10.49
C GLY A 90 -7.12 4.49 -9.68
N TYR A 91 -7.81 5.49 -9.13
CA TYR A 91 -7.20 6.67 -8.49
C TYR A 91 -7.45 6.71 -6.99
N TYR A 92 -6.53 7.35 -6.27
CA TYR A 92 -6.64 7.59 -4.84
C TYR A 92 -7.15 9.01 -4.60
N ASN A 93 -8.18 9.14 -3.78
CA ASN A 93 -8.83 10.43 -3.55
C ASN A 93 -7.98 11.35 -2.66
N ASP A 94 -7.18 10.77 -1.78
CA ASP A 94 -6.19 11.50 -0.98
C ASP A 94 -4.98 11.85 -1.84
N LYS A 95 -4.77 13.15 -2.07
CA LYS A 95 -3.69 13.67 -2.92
C LYS A 95 -2.29 13.29 -2.40
N GLU A 96 -2.08 13.35 -1.08
CA GLU A 96 -0.78 13.05 -0.51
C GLU A 96 -0.44 11.57 -0.68
N VAL A 97 -1.41 10.68 -0.42
CA VAL A 97 -1.26 9.25 -0.68
C VAL A 97 -0.98 9.00 -2.17
N TRP A 98 -1.70 9.68 -3.06
CA TRP A 98 -1.49 9.54 -4.51
C TRP A 98 -0.08 9.99 -4.93
N ASP A 99 0.39 11.13 -4.45
CA ASP A 99 1.72 11.66 -4.74
C ASP A 99 2.84 10.72 -4.26
N TYR A 100 2.70 10.16 -3.05
CA TYR A 100 3.64 9.15 -2.53
C TYR A 100 3.65 7.87 -3.37
N LEU A 101 2.49 7.35 -3.75
CA LEU A 101 2.40 6.17 -4.61
C LEU A 101 3.01 6.42 -5.98
N CYS A 102 2.79 7.60 -6.57
CA CYS A 102 3.45 8.00 -7.81
C CYS A 102 4.97 8.02 -7.66
N LYS A 103 5.50 8.51 -6.53
CA LYS A 103 6.95 8.51 -6.24
C LYS A 103 7.50 7.09 -6.11
N VAL A 104 6.81 6.21 -5.39
CA VAL A 104 7.18 4.78 -5.27
C VAL A 104 7.17 4.11 -6.64
N GLU A 105 6.15 4.35 -7.45
CA GLU A 105 6.03 3.78 -8.79
C GLU A 105 7.17 4.22 -9.72
N ARG A 106 7.60 5.49 -9.68
CA ARG A 106 8.81 5.96 -10.38
C ARG A 106 10.07 5.23 -9.93
N GLY A 107 10.18 4.95 -8.64
CA GLY A 107 11.32 4.25 -8.04
C GLY A 107 11.47 2.79 -8.49
N LYS A 108 10.44 2.17 -9.07
CA LYS A 108 10.50 0.79 -9.58
C LYS A 108 11.36 0.64 -10.83
N VAL A 109 11.63 1.73 -11.54
CA VAL A 109 12.46 1.72 -12.76
C VAL A 109 13.93 1.56 -12.37
N SER A 110 14.36 0.31 -12.23
CA SER A 110 15.76 -0.04 -11.91
C SER A 110 16.72 0.30 -13.05
N ASN A 111 18.01 0.45 -12.76
CA ASN A 111 19.02 0.68 -13.80
C ASN A 111 19.04 -0.47 -14.84
N LYS A 112 18.88 -1.72 -14.40
CA LYS A 112 18.77 -2.87 -15.31
C LYS A 112 17.60 -2.71 -16.28
N MET A 113 16.44 -2.29 -15.76
CA MET A 113 15.26 -2.01 -16.60
C MET A 113 15.53 -0.86 -17.56
N ARG A 114 16.16 0.24 -17.10
CA ARG A 114 16.53 1.37 -17.98
C ARG A 114 17.38 0.93 -19.17
N PHE A 115 18.45 0.17 -18.92
CA PHE A 115 19.32 -0.32 -19.99
C PHE A 115 18.57 -1.21 -20.98
N ALA A 116 17.73 -2.13 -20.50
CA ALA A 116 16.93 -2.99 -21.38
C ALA A 116 15.98 -2.18 -22.30
N ILE A 117 15.39 -1.10 -21.80
CA ILE A 117 14.54 -0.22 -22.62
C ILE A 117 15.36 0.58 -23.62
N TYR A 118 16.54 1.09 -23.24
CA TYR A 118 17.43 1.75 -24.19
C TYR A 118 17.87 0.82 -25.32
N GLU A 119 18.24 -0.43 -25.01
CA GLU A 119 18.61 -1.44 -26.01
C GLU A 119 17.44 -1.76 -26.94
N ARG A 120 16.24 -2.02 -26.39
CA ARG A 120 15.01 -2.24 -27.17
C ARG A 120 14.73 -1.10 -28.14
N ASP A 121 14.99 0.13 -27.70
CA ASP A 121 14.73 1.34 -28.47
C ASP A 121 15.92 1.74 -29.36
N ASN A 122 16.94 0.89 -29.49
CA ASN A 122 18.18 1.11 -30.26
C ASN A 122 18.94 2.39 -29.86
N PHE A 123 18.83 2.81 -28.60
CA PHE A 123 19.39 4.07 -28.11
C PHE A 123 18.92 5.28 -28.94
N ILE A 124 17.66 5.27 -29.34
CA ILE A 124 17.04 6.32 -30.15
C ILE A 124 15.75 6.82 -29.46
N CYS A 125 15.52 8.12 -29.52
CA CYS A 125 14.27 8.73 -29.09
C CYS A 125 13.09 8.18 -29.91
N ARG A 126 12.14 7.52 -29.26
CA ARG A 126 10.95 6.93 -29.88
C ARG A 126 9.97 7.95 -30.46
N ARG A 127 10.07 9.23 -30.06
CA ARG A 127 9.21 10.31 -30.56
C ARG A 127 9.80 11.05 -31.77
N CYS A 128 11.11 11.26 -31.84
CA CYS A 128 11.72 12.10 -32.89
C CYS A 128 12.87 11.44 -33.67
N GLY A 129 13.28 10.21 -33.32
CA GLY A 129 14.36 9.51 -34.02
C GLY A 129 15.78 9.98 -33.68
N TRP A 130 15.95 10.89 -32.71
CA TRP A 130 17.27 11.39 -32.32
C TRP A 130 18.11 10.32 -31.59
N ASN A 131 19.38 10.16 -31.96
CA ASN A 131 20.25 9.04 -31.58
C ASN A 131 21.40 9.39 -30.61
N GLY A 132 21.27 10.46 -29.80
CA GLY A 132 22.21 10.69 -28.71
C GLY A 132 23.56 11.32 -29.07
N ARG A 133 23.89 11.51 -30.36
CA ARG A 133 25.26 11.87 -30.81
C ARG A 133 25.76 13.28 -30.45
N ASN A 134 24.93 14.13 -29.84
CA ASN A 134 25.34 15.47 -29.38
C ASN A 134 25.12 15.65 -27.87
N ALA A 135 26.23 15.83 -27.14
CA ALA A 135 26.41 15.66 -25.70
C ALA A 135 25.68 16.65 -24.75
N LYS A 136 24.70 17.44 -25.23
CA LYS A 136 24.00 18.42 -24.38
C LYS A 136 22.63 17.95 -23.86
N ASN A 137 22.06 16.89 -24.41
CA ASN A 137 20.74 16.37 -24.03
C ASN A 137 20.79 14.85 -23.94
N GLY A 138 20.66 14.24 -22.76
CA GLY A 138 20.63 12.79 -22.64
C GLY A 138 19.37 12.16 -23.25
N LEU A 139 19.42 10.84 -23.44
CA LEU A 139 18.21 10.02 -23.51
C LEU A 139 17.74 9.74 -22.09
N GLU A 140 16.43 9.76 -21.91
CA GLU A 140 15.75 9.56 -20.65
C GLU A 140 14.65 8.51 -20.85
N ILE A 141 14.39 7.73 -19.80
CA ILE A 141 13.24 6.83 -19.75
C ILE A 141 12.00 7.61 -19.31
N ASP A 142 10.96 7.55 -20.12
CA ASP A 142 9.67 8.18 -19.87
C ASP A 142 8.53 7.14 -19.91
N HIS A 143 7.44 7.44 -19.21
CA HIS A 143 6.23 6.61 -19.22
C HIS A 143 5.28 7.07 -20.31
N ILE A 144 4.92 6.17 -21.24
CA ILE A 144 3.97 6.45 -22.34
C ILE A 144 2.65 6.99 -21.76
N VAL A 145 2.02 6.23 -20.87
CA VAL A 145 0.95 6.71 -19.98
C VAL A 145 1.60 7.27 -18.71
N PRO A 146 1.45 8.57 -18.39
CA PRO A 146 2.01 9.16 -17.19
C PRO A 146 1.53 8.46 -15.91
N ILE A 147 2.42 8.33 -14.92
CA ILE A 147 2.06 7.73 -13.63
C ILE A 147 0.95 8.52 -12.93
N SER A 148 0.92 9.85 -13.07
CA SER A 148 -0.16 10.71 -12.54
C SER A 148 -1.53 10.38 -13.13
N LYS A 149 -1.57 9.75 -14.31
CA LYS A 149 -2.77 9.26 -14.99
C LYS A 149 -2.95 7.73 -14.85
N GLY A 150 -2.31 7.12 -13.85
CA GLY A 150 -2.42 5.68 -13.55
C GLY A 150 -1.42 4.77 -14.28
N GLY A 151 -0.48 5.32 -15.04
CA GLY A 151 0.55 4.55 -15.73
C GLY A 151 1.45 3.74 -14.79
N LYS A 152 1.93 2.59 -15.25
CA LYS A 152 2.79 1.67 -14.48
C LYS A 152 4.21 1.65 -15.01
N SER A 153 5.17 1.33 -14.14
CA SER A 153 6.58 1.16 -14.51
C SER A 153 6.84 -0.24 -15.07
N THR A 154 6.19 -0.57 -16.18
CA THR A 154 6.35 -1.84 -16.92
C THR A 154 7.06 -1.58 -18.26
N PRO A 155 7.82 -2.54 -18.81
CA PRO A 155 8.52 -2.34 -20.08
C PRO A 155 7.64 -1.80 -21.21
N ASP A 156 6.39 -2.28 -21.32
CA ASP A 156 5.45 -1.87 -22.37
C ASP A 156 4.96 -0.42 -22.22
N ASN A 157 4.99 0.13 -21.02
CA ASN A 157 4.62 1.52 -20.76
C ASN A 157 5.85 2.44 -20.65
N LEU A 158 7.06 1.92 -20.82
CA LEU A 158 8.29 2.72 -20.82
C LEU A 158 8.79 2.94 -22.24
N GLN A 159 9.37 4.12 -22.48
CA GLN A 159 9.96 4.49 -23.76
C GLN A 159 11.20 5.37 -23.55
N THR A 160 12.11 5.31 -24.52
CA THR A 160 13.27 6.19 -24.60
C THR A 160 12.88 7.50 -25.29
N LEU A 161 13.06 8.63 -24.60
CA LEU A 161 12.88 9.97 -25.17
C LEU A 161 14.16 10.80 -25.03
N CYS A 162 14.41 11.71 -25.97
CA CYS A 162 15.41 12.75 -25.75
C CYS A 162 14.88 13.80 -24.78
N HIS A 163 15.78 14.49 -24.06
CA HIS A 163 15.42 15.53 -23.10
C HIS A 163 14.39 16.55 -23.63
N LYS A 164 14.53 17.00 -24.90
CA LYS A 164 13.57 17.92 -25.54
C LYS A 164 12.17 17.31 -25.66
N CYS A 165 12.08 16.08 -26.15
CA CYS A 165 10.81 15.38 -26.31
C CYS A 165 10.16 15.04 -24.96
N ASN A 166 10.97 14.68 -23.96
CA ASN A 166 10.49 14.39 -22.62
C ASN A 166 9.93 15.67 -21.96
N LYS A 167 10.66 16.78 -22.05
CA LYS A 167 10.23 18.08 -21.52
C LYS A 167 8.93 18.57 -22.16
N LEU A 168 8.79 18.42 -23.48
CA LEU A 168 7.56 18.79 -24.20
C LEU A 168 6.36 17.96 -23.74
N LYS A 169 6.53 16.65 -23.53
CA LYS A 169 5.47 15.79 -22.99
C LYS A 169 5.07 16.15 -21.56
N GLY A 170 6.01 16.63 -20.75
CA GLY A 170 5.75 17.07 -19.38
C GLY A 170 4.89 18.35 -19.30
N SER A 171 4.80 19.12 -20.39
CA SER A 171 3.95 20.32 -20.50
C SER A 171 2.59 20.08 -21.16
N ASP A 172 2.30 18.85 -21.60
CA ASP A 172 1.04 18.42 -22.22
C ASP A 172 0.09 17.76 -21.19
#